data_AF-A0A6C1QRT7-F1
#
_entry.id   AF-A0A6C1QRT7-F1
#
_cell.length_a   1.000
_cell.length_b   1.000
_cell.length_c   1.000
_cell.angle_alpha   90.00
_cell.angle_beta   90.00
_cell.angle_gamma   90.00
#
_symmetry.space_group_name_H-M   'P 1'
#
loop_
_entity.id
_entity.type
_entity.pdbx_description
1 polymer ?
#
loop_
_entity_poly.entity_id
_entity_poly.type
_entity_poly.pdbx_seq_one_letter_code
_entity_poly.pdbx_strand_id
1 'polypeptide(L)'
;MATITLEDSTGATISNPSETQISDALGRIGAGIDHCSLSLPADSFVQAAGGHNQLFVEYRDGSGMYASAKKDFDVAAVTRIFVDAMSGKDGWKTDYNFQRNEDGGAEAAPARESRIRGMAGAAGGAGKRFGGQMAGQARREASSEASYGVSRIIRQFVRSLFRRR
;
A
#
# COMPACT_ATOMS: atom_id res chain seq x y z
N MET A 1 -17.48 -12.81 16.39
CA MET A 1 -17.35 -11.47 15.79
C MET A 1 -15.93 -11.33 15.32
N ALA A 2 -15.70 -10.88 14.08
CA ALA A 2 -14.35 -10.61 13.62
C ALA A 2 -13.83 -9.36 14.36
N THR A 3 -12.68 -9.49 15.03
CA THR A 3 -12.09 -8.41 15.82
C THR A 3 -11.43 -7.40 14.88
N ILE A 4 -11.69 -6.12 15.11
CA ILE A 4 -11.00 -5.02 14.44
C ILE A 4 -9.82 -4.62 15.31
N THR A 5 -8.64 -4.44 14.72
CA THR A 5 -7.41 -4.17 15.49
C THR A 5 -6.63 -3.02 14.86
N LEU A 6 -6.30 -2.02 15.67
CA LEU A 6 -5.35 -0.97 15.31
C LEU A 6 -3.96 -1.38 15.76
N GLU A 7 -2.95 -1.25 14.90
CA GLU A 7 -1.54 -1.52 15.20
C GLU A 7 -0.69 -0.31 14.78
N ASP A 8 0.15 0.19 15.68
CA ASP A 8 1.11 1.25 15.35
C ASP A 8 2.50 0.69 14.97
N SER A 9 3.37 1.53 14.42
CA SER A 9 4.71 1.12 13.98
C SER A 9 5.64 0.60 15.09
N THR A 10 5.25 0.73 16.37
CA THR A 10 5.99 0.18 17.51
C THR A 10 5.55 -1.25 17.85
N GLY A 11 4.49 -1.73 17.20
CA GLY A 11 3.84 -3.01 17.48
C GLY A 11 2.78 -2.92 18.58
N ALA A 12 2.40 -1.70 19.02
CA ALA A 12 1.32 -1.55 19.99
C ALA A 12 -0.03 -1.79 19.31
N THR A 13 -0.83 -2.69 19.87
CA THR A 13 -2.13 -3.07 19.31
C THR A 13 -3.31 -2.66 20.20
N ILE A 14 -4.39 -2.16 19.61
CA ILE A 14 -5.65 -1.83 20.29
C ILE A 14 -6.77 -2.63 19.62
N SER A 15 -7.49 -3.45 20.40
CA SER A 15 -8.66 -4.18 19.92
C SER A 15 -9.92 -3.32 19.99
N ASN A 16 -10.72 -3.30 18.93
CA ASN A 16 -11.92 -2.50 18.76
C ASN A 16 -11.69 -1.02 19.15
N PRO A 17 -10.77 -0.33 18.44
CA PRO A 17 -10.36 1.02 18.80
C PRO A 17 -11.53 2.00 18.71
N SER A 18 -11.60 2.96 19.63
CA SER A 18 -12.52 4.09 19.52
C SER A 18 -12.02 5.12 18.50
N GLU A 19 -12.90 6.00 18.02
CA GLU A 19 -12.52 7.12 17.15
C GLU A 19 -11.41 7.98 17.78
N THR A 20 -11.49 8.26 19.07
CA THR A 20 -10.46 9.01 19.80
C THR A 20 -9.13 8.28 19.77
N GLN A 21 -9.10 6.96 20.02
CA GLN A 21 -7.87 6.17 19.98
C GLN A 21 -7.25 6.13 18.58
N ILE A 22 -8.07 6.09 17.53
CA ILE A 22 -7.62 6.18 16.14
C ILE A 22 -6.99 7.55 15.90
N SER A 23 -7.67 8.63 16.27
CA SER A 23 -7.17 9.99 16.09
C SER A 23 -5.86 10.23 16.84
N ASP A 24 -5.75 9.75 18.07
CA ASP A 24 -4.55 9.87 18.90
C ASP A 24 -3.37 9.11 18.28
N ALA A 25 -3.61 7.89 17.77
CA ALA A 25 -2.58 7.12 17.08
C ALA A 25 -2.12 7.83 15.80
N LEU A 26 -3.05 8.30 14.97
CA LEU A 26 -2.73 9.03 13.74
C LEU A 26 -1.98 10.34 14.01
N GLY A 27 -2.32 11.06 15.08
CA GLY A 27 -1.62 12.27 15.52
C GLY A 27 -0.16 12.05 15.94
N ARG A 28 0.23 10.81 16.26
CA ARG A 28 1.61 10.43 16.58
C ARG A 28 2.46 10.16 15.34
N ILE A 29 1.86 10.04 14.14
CA ILE A 29 2.59 9.79 12.90
C ILE A 29 3.52 10.98 12.59
N GLY A 30 4.82 10.70 12.45
CA GLY A 30 5.86 11.70 12.26
C GLY A 30 6.35 12.39 13.54
N ALA A 31 5.78 12.06 14.71
CA ALA A 31 6.16 12.57 16.03
C ALA A 31 6.55 11.46 17.02
N GLY A 32 6.46 10.20 16.63
CA GLY A 32 6.80 9.05 17.47
C GLY A 32 6.50 7.69 16.85
N ILE A 33 5.64 7.65 15.84
CA ILE A 33 5.39 6.46 15.00
C ILE A 33 5.51 6.81 13.51
N ASP A 34 5.79 5.83 12.66
CA ASP A 34 5.94 6.04 11.21
C ASP A 34 4.64 5.76 10.44
N HIS A 35 3.83 4.83 10.96
CA HIS A 35 2.61 4.36 10.35
C HIS A 35 1.67 3.76 11.39
N CYS A 36 0.42 3.59 10.99
CA CYS A 36 -0.63 2.93 11.75
C CYS A 36 -1.50 2.12 10.79
N SER A 37 -1.91 0.92 11.19
CA SER A 37 -2.73 0.01 10.39
C SER A 37 -3.96 -0.45 11.17
N LEU A 38 -5.13 -0.36 10.55
CA LEU A 38 -6.41 -0.86 11.04
C LEU A 38 -6.75 -2.14 10.27
N SER A 39 -6.61 -3.28 10.94
CA SER A 39 -7.03 -4.58 10.43
C SER A 39 -8.55 -4.72 10.54
N LEU A 40 -9.17 -5.07 9.42
CA LEU A 40 -10.60 -5.28 9.24
C LEU A 40 -10.90 -6.77 9.00
N PRO A 41 -12.18 -7.19 9.07
CA PRO A 41 -12.56 -8.55 8.71
C PRO A 41 -12.17 -8.92 7.27
N ALA A 42 -12.10 -10.23 6.99
CA ALA A 42 -11.78 -10.77 5.65
C ALA A 42 -10.41 -10.32 5.09
N ASP A 43 -9.36 -10.39 5.92
CA ASP A 43 -7.97 -10.06 5.56
C ASP A 43 -7.79 -8.67 4.91
N SER A 44 -8.70 -7.77 5.23
CA SER A 44 -8.73 -6.39 4.73
C SER A 44 -8.05 -5.47 5.74
N PHE A 45 -7.50 -4.36 5.28
CA PHE A 45 -6.93 -3.35 6.18
C PHE A 45 -7.01 -1.96 5.57
N VAL A 46 -6.91 -0.96 6.44
CA VAL A 46 -6.64 0.43 6.07
C VAL A 46 -5.42 0.88 6.85
N GLN A 47 -4.42 1.47 6.20
CA GLN A 47 -3.20 1.93 6.84
C GLN A 47 -2.86 3.34 6.42
N ALA A 48 -2.23 4.08 7.31
CA ALA A 48 -1.76 5.42 7.08
C ALA A 48 -0.29 5.53 7.47
N ALA A 49 0.48 6.30 6.69
CA ALA A 49 1.85 6.63 6.99
C ALA A 49 2.20 8.01 6.48
N GLY A 50 3.26 8.62 7.03
CA GLY A 50 3.75 9.89 6.55
C GLY A 50 4.46 10.71 7.60
N GLY A 51 4.41 12.01 7.41
CA GLY A 51 4.98 13.00 8.34
C GLY A 51 3.91 13.95 8.87
N HIS A 52 4.34 14.93 9.65
CA HIS A 52 3.47 15.94 10.25
C HIS A 52 2.55 16.59 9.19
N ASN A 53 1.23 16.38 9.31
CA ASN A 53 0.19 16.85 8.38
C ASN A 53 0.37 16.45 6.91
N GLN A 54 1.10 15.38 6.63
CA GLN A 54 1.27 14.81 5.29
C GLN A 54 1.09 13.30 5.37
N LEU A 55 -0.16 12.89 5.57
CA LEU A 55 -0.52 11.49 5.64
C LEU A 55 -0.89 10.98 4.25
N PHE A 56 -0.45 9.75 4.01
CA PHE A 56 -0.78 8.93 2.86
C PHE A 56 -1.53 7.70 3.36
N VAL A 57 -2.59 7.31 2.64
CA VAL A 57 -3.49 6.23 3.06
C VAL A 57 -3.50 5.13 2.00
N GLU A 58 -3.46 3.89 2.46
CA GLU A 58 -3.70 2.72 1.62
C GLU A 58 -4.75 1.83 2.24
N TYR A 59 -5.46 1.07 1.41
CA TYR A 59 -6.29 -0.02 1.88
C TYR A 59 -6.09 -1.27 1.04
N ARG A 60 -6.41 -2.41 1.65
CA ARG A 60 -6.52 -3.69 0.97
C ARG A 60 -7.90 -4.26 1.25
N ASP A 61 -8.51 -4.82 0.22
CA ASP A 61 -9.66 -5.68 0.34
C ASP A 61 -9.54 -6.90 -0.60
N GLY A 62 -10.61 -7.68 -0.73
CA GLY A 62 -10.65 -8.86 -1.61
C GLY A 62 -10.43 -8.57 -3.10
N SER A 63 -10.53 -7.32 -3.54
CA SER A 63 -10.34 -6.90 -4.95
C SER A 63 -8.92 -6.42 -5.27
N GLY A 64 -8.15 -6.03 -4.25
CA GLY A 64 -6.75 -5.68 -4.39
C GLY A 64 -6.24 -4.70 -3.36
N MET A 65 -5.11 -4.08 -3.69
CA MET A 65 -4.48 -3.02 -2.91
C MET A 65 -4.71 -1.67 -3.61
N TYR A 66 -5.00 -0.65 -2.82
CA TYR A 66 -5.36 0.68 -3.30
C TYR A 66 -4.64 1.74 -2.47
N ALA A 67 -4.15 2.77 -3.15
CA ALA A 67 -3.48 3.91 -2.53
C ALA A 67 -4.21 5.20 -2.85
N SER A 68 -4.20 6.14 -1.91
CA SER A 68 -4.75 7.46 -2.16
C SER A 68 -3.89 8.20 -3.17
N ALA A 69 -4.51 8.78 -4.21
CA ALA A 69 -3.78 9.64 -5.15
C ALA A 69 -3.19 10.88 -4.45
N LYS A 70 -3.90 11.36 -3.41
CA LYS A 70 -3.50 12.46 -2.54
C LYS A 70 -2.51 11.97 -1.47
N LYS A 71 -1.52 12.80 -1.09
CA LYS A 71 -0.45 12.46 -0.11
C LYS A 71 -0.32 13.46 1.04
N ASP A 72 -1.31 14.34 1.18
CA ASP A 72 -1.38 15.45 2.11
C ASP A 72 -2.72 15.42 2.87
N PHE A 73 -3.11 14.23 3.34
CA PHE A 73 -4.23 14.15 4.27
C PHE A 73 -3.83 14.68 5.64
N ASP A 74 -4.73 15.45 6.24
CA ASP A 74 -4.65 15.78 7.66
C ASP A 74 -5.17 14.61 8.52
N VAL A 75 -4.87 14.65 9.82
CA VAL A 75 -5.28 13.62 10.78
C VAL A 75 -6.80 13.45 10.80
N ALA A 76 -7.56 14.54 10.74
CA ALA A 76 -9.03 14.49 10.82
C ALA A 76 -9.66 13.74 9.63
N ALA A 77 -9.14 13.95 8.42
CA ALA A 77 -9.57 13.24 7.22
C ALA A 77 -9.24 11.74 7.30
N VAL A 78 -8.04 11.39 7.76
CA VAL A 78 -7.65 9.98 7.92
C VAL A 78 -8.45 9.30 9.04
N THR A 79 -8.73 9.98 10.14
CA THR A 79 -9.63 9.47 11.20
C THR A 79 -11.00 9.13 10.62
N ARG A 80 -11.59 10.01 9.80
CA ARG A 80 -12.87 9.74 9.13
C ARG A 80 -12.80 8.51 8.22
N ILE A 81 -11.72 8.35 7.45
CA ILE A 81 -11.51 7.14 6.62
C ILE A 81 -11.52 5.88 7.48
N PHE A 82 -10.77 5.87 8.58
CA PHE A 82 -10.68 4.72 9.47
C PHE A 82 -12.02 4.39 10.13
N VAL A 83 -12.75 5.41 10.59
CA VAL A 83 -14.08 5.24 11.22
C VAL A 83 -15.12 4.74 10.20
N ASP A 84 -15.13 5.32 8.99
CA ASP A 84 -16.05 4.90 7.92
C ASP A 84 -15.74 3.46 7.48
N ALA A 85 -14.47 3.07 7.41
CA ALA A 85 -14.04 1.70 7.13
C ALA A 85 -14.43 0.72 8.23
N MET A 86 -14.26 1.10 9.50
CA MET A 86 -14.65 0.30 10.66
C MET A 86 -16.17 0.08 10.73
N SER A 87 -16.95 1.08 10.31
CA SER A 87 -18.41 1.04 10.31
C SER A 87 -19.00 0.35 9.08
N GLY A 88 -18.16 -0.08 8.12
CA GLY A 88 -18.60 -0.69 6.87
C GLY A 88 -19.45 0.25 6.00
N LYS A 89 -19.27 1.56 6.15
CA LYS A 89 -20.06 2.56 5.42
C LYS A 89 -19.74 2.48 3.92
N ASP A 90 -20.73 2.44 3.07
CA ASP A 90 -20.50 2.48 1.63
C ASP A 90 -20.00 3.86 1.18
N GLY A 91 -19.10 3.91 0.19
CA GLY A 91 -18.65 5.15 -0.45
C GLY A 91 -17.32 5.74 0.04
N TRP A 92 -16.79 5.37 1.21
CA TRP A 92 -15.51 5.93 1.65
C TRP A 92 -14.36 5.61 0.68
N LYS A 93 -14.44 4.49 -0.06
CA LYS A 93 -13.44 4.15 -1.09
C LYS A 93 -13.46 5.08 -2.30
N THR A 94 -14.60 5.69 -2.62
CA THR A 94 -14.76 6.62 -3.75
C THR A 94 -14.47 8.06 -3.35
N ASP A 95 -14.80 8.43 -2.11
CA ASP A 95 -14.74 9.81 -1.62
C ASP A 95 -13.30 10.37 -1.58
N TYR A 96 -12.30 9.50 -1.47
CA TYR A 96 -10.88 9.90 -1.36
C TYR A 96 -10.03 9.55 -2.60
N ASN A 97 -10.68 9.23 -3.73
CA ASN A 97 -10.04 8.98 -5.03
C ASN A 97 -8.87 7.98 -4.95
N PHE A 98 -9.12 6.82 -4.34
CA PHE A 98 -8.13 5.75 -4.25
C PHE A 98 -7.89 5.13 -5.63
N GLN A 99 -6.62 4.92 -5.97
CA GLN A 99 -6.18 4.27 -7.20
C GLN A 99 -5.69 2.86 -6.89
N ARG A 100 -6.02 1.90 -7.76
CA ARG A 100 -5.53 0.54 -7.63
C ARG A 100 -4.02 0.52 -7.81
N ASN A 101 -3.29 -0.04 -6.85
CA ASN A 101 -1.86 -0.24 -6.97
C ASN A 101 -1.62 -1.53 -7.78
N GLU A 102 -1.26 -1.37 -9.04
CA GLU A 102 -0.86 -2.46 -9.93
C GLU A 102 0.62 -2.84 -9.73
N ASP A 103 1.01 -3.26 -8.53
CA ASP A 103 2.29 -3.95 -8.35
C ASP A 103 2.12 -5.44 -8.69
N GLY A 104 2.03 -5.69 -9.99
CA GLY A 104 1.86 -7.03 -10.56
C GLY A 104 1.94 -7.10 -12.09
N GLY A 105 2.62 -6.18 -12.77
CA GLY A 105 2.88 -6.30 -14.19
C GLY A 105 3.09 -4.96 -14.87
N ALA A 106 4.22 -4.80 -15.55
CA ALA A 106 4.39 -3.73 -16.51
C ALA A 106 3.32 -3.86 -17.59
N GLU A 107 2.29 -3.02 -17.57
CA GLU A 107 1.53 -2.70 -18.77
C GLU A 107 1.66 -1.20 -18.99
N ALA A 108 2.47 -0.88 -20.00
CA ALA A 108 2.65 0.46 -20.49
C ALA A 108 1.28 1.07 -20.80
N ALA A 109 1.11 2.34 -20.40
CA ALA A 109 0.00 3.17 -20.83
C ALA A 109 -0.28 2.96 -22.32
N PRO A 110 -1.55 2.91 -22.77
CA PRO A 110 -1.84 2.77 -24.19
C PRO A 110 -1.24 3.97 -24.92
N ALA A 111 -0.19 3.69 -25.69
CA ALA A 111 0.43 4.65 -26.57
C ALA A 111 -0.65 5.16 -27.52
N ARG A 112 -0.77 6.49 -27.54
CA ARG A 112 -1.66 7.23 -28.42
C ARG A 112 -1.49 6.71 -29.85
N GLU A 113 -2.60 6.23 -30.41
CA GLU A 113 -2.72 5.81 -31.80
C GLU A 113 -2.30 6.96 -32.72
N SER A 114 -1.05 6.92 -33.20
CA SER A 114 -0.60 7.73 -34.33
C SER A 114 -0.40 6.81 -35.52
N ARG A 115 -1.45 6.80 -36.34
CA ARG A 115 -1.58 6.16 -37.63
C ARG A 115 -0.49 6.63 -38.61
N ILE A 116 0.53 5.82 -38.89
CA ILE A 116 1.27 5.87 -40.17
C ILE A 116 1.62 4.45 -40.67
N ARG A 117 0.73 3.93 -41.52
CA ARG A 117 0.95 3.28 -42.83
C ARG A 117 2.39 2.90 -43.23
N GLY A 118 2.61 1.60 -43.52
CA GLY A 118 3.37 1.16 -44.70
C GLY A 118 4.45 0.09 -44.54
N MET A 119 4.30 -0.99 -45.32
CA MET A 119 5.32 -1.94 -45.85
C MET A 119 5.99 -2.92 -44.85
N ALA A 120 5.67 -4.21 -44.83
CA ALA A 120 5.94 -5.27 -45.82
C ALA A 120 7.44 -5.57 -46.07
N GLY A 121 7.95 -6.71 -45.59
CA GLY A 121 9.14 -7.35 -46.14
C GLY A 121 10.08 -8.12 -45.18
N ALA A 122 9.93 -9.45 -45.18
CA ALA A 122 10.99 -10.49 -45.20
C ALA A 122 11.99 -10.73 -44.03
N ALA A 123 11.86 -11.94 -43.48
CA ALA A 123 12.87 -13.02 -43.34
C ALA A 123 14.13 -12.88 -42.46
N GLY A 124 14.38 -13.96 -41.69
CA GLY A 124 15.75 -14.45 -41.40
C GLY A 124 16.00 -14.79 -39.94
N GLY A 125 16.18 -16.09 -39.64
CA GLY A 125 16.39 -16.60 -38.29
C GLY A 125 17.83 -16.46 -37.77
N ALA A 126 18.02 -16.80 -36.49
CA ALA A 126 19.19 -17.52 -35.97
C ALA A 126 19.05 -17.67 -34.45
N GLY A 127 18.91 -18.91 -33.98
CA GLY A 127 19.14 -19.24 -32.59
C GLY A 127 20.62 -19.48 -32.33
N LYS A 128 21.10 -19.10 -31.15
CA LYS A 128 22.06 -19.87 -30.34
C LYS A 128 22.21 -19.29 -28.93
N ARG A 129 22.29 -20.23 -27.99
CA ARG A 129 22.45 -20.19 -26.53
C ARG A 129 23.71 -19.44 -26.08
N PHE A 130 23.72 -18.90 -24.85
CA PHE A 130 24.51 -19.39 -23.70
C PHE A 130 24.50 -18.41 -22.50
N GLY A 131 24.55 -18.98 -21.28
CA GLY A 131 24.88 -18.31 -20.02
C GLY A 131 23.65 -18.02 -19.15
N GLY A 132 23.57 -18.37 -17.87
CA GLY A 132 24.51 -19.03 -16.97
C GLY A 132 23.79 -19.26 -15.63
N GLN A 133 24.25 -20.30 -14.92
CA GLN A 133 24.14 -20.54 -13.47
C GLN A 133 23.23 -19.62 -12.65
N MET A 134 22.22 -20.19 -11.99
CA MET A 134 21.91 -19.80 -10.61
C MET A 134 21.52 -21.02 -9.78
N ALA A 135 22.32 -21.21 -8.73
CA ALA A 135 22.09 -22.13 -7.64
C ALA A 135 20.82 -21.72 -6.89
N GLY A 136 19.74 -22.45 -7.14
CA GLY A 136 18.51 -22.37 -6.37
C GLY A 136 18.46 -23.53 -5.38
N GLN A 137 18.97 -23.34 -4.17
CA GLN A 137 18.59 -24.17 -3.03
C GLN A 137 18.51 -23.32 -1.76
N ALA A 138 17.28 -22.87 -1.51
CA ALA A 138 16.58 -23.07 -0.25
C ALA A 138 17.41 -22.93 1.04
N ARG A 139 17.63 -21.68 1.45
CA ARG A 139 17.76 -21.34 2.87
C ARG A 139 17.23 -19.93 3.09
N ARG A 140 15.95 -19.83 3.45
CA ARG A 140 15.31 -18.75 4.22
C ARG A 140 13.85 -19.13 4.44
N GLU A 141 13.64 -20.22 5.17
CA GLU A 141 12.41 -20.40 5.92
C GLU A 141 12.57 -19.72 7.28
N ALA A 142 11.47 -19.13 7.75
CA ALA A 142 11.19 -18.78 9.13
C ALA A 142 12.11 -17.72 9.78
N SER A 143 12.00 -16.47 9.36
CA SER A 143 12.26 -15.30 10.22
C SER A 143 11.69 -14.02 9.60
N SER A 144 10.35 -13.87 9.57
CA SER A 144 9.71 -12.55 9.60
C SER A 144 8.17 -12.63 9.75
N GLU A 145 7.61 -13.67 10.37
CA GLU A 145 6.15 -13.83 10.59
C GLU A 145 5.54 -12.87 11.63
N ALA A 146 6.29 -11.88 12.13
CA ALA A 146 5.80 -10.90 13.12
C ALA A 146 5.94 -9.43 12.69
N SER A 147 6.12 -9.14 11.40
CA SER A 147 6.07 -7.76 10.86
C SER A 147 5.47 -7.75 9.45
N TYR A 148 4.24 -8.27 9.35
CA TYR A 148 3.49 -8.46 8.10
C TYR A 148 2.39 -7.41 7.85
N GLY A 149 2.29 -6.35 8.65
CA GLY A 149 1.22 -5.35 8.49
C GLY A 149 1.49 -4.25 7.46
N VAL A 150 2.76 -3.99 7.11
CA VAL A 150 3.13 -2.79 6.33
C VAL A 150 3.42 -3.16 4.89
N SER A 151 2.61 -2.61 3.96
CA SER A 151 2.86 -2.73 2.52
C SER A 151 4.29 -2.30 2.16
N ARG A 152 4.86 -2.90 1.10
CA ARG A 152 6.18 -2.48 0.59
C ARG A 152 6.20 -0.99 0.25
N ILE A 153 5.07 -0.42 -0.14
CA ILE A 153 4.92 0.97 -0.56
C ILE A 153 5.01 1.91 0.64
N ILE A 154 4.32 1.63 1.74
CA ILE A 154 4.49 2.40 2.97
C ILE A 154 5.94 2.31 3.45
N ARG A 155 6.57 1.13 3.42
CA ARG A 155 8.00 1.01 3.76
C ARG A 155 8.89 1.85 2.84
N GLN A 156 8.61 1.92 1.54
CA GLN A 156 9.35 2.75 0.60
C GLN A 156 9.09 4.25 0.83
N PHE A 157 7.85 4.64 1.11
CA PHE A 157 7.46 6.02 1.35
C PHE A 157 8.11 6.56 2.63
N VAL A 158 7.99 5.83 3.74
CA VAL A 158 8.69 6.10 5.01
C VAL A 158 10.20 6.24 4.76
N ARG A 159 10.83 5.26 4.09
CA ARG A 159 12.25 5.34 3.74
C ARG A 159 12.60 6.58 2.91
N SER A 160 11.73 7.02 2.00
CA SER A 160 12.00 8.21 1.17
C SER A 160 11.93 9.51 1.98
N LEU A 161 11.01 9.60 2.95
CA LEU A 161 10.84 10.77 3.80
C LEU A 161 12.01 10.93 4.78
N PHE A 162 12.43 9.83 5.41
CA PHE A 162 13.51 9.86 6.40
C PHE A 162 14.92 9.88 5.81
N ARG A 163 15.09 9.64 4.50
CA ARG A 163 16.40 9.73 3.80
C ARG A 163 16.74 11.14 3.29
N ARG A 164 15.81 12.11 3.40
CA ARG A 164 16.02 13.51 3.02
C ARG A 164 16.39 14.44 4.18
N ARG A 165 16.61 13.91 5.39
CA ARG A 165 17.27 14.59 6.52
C ARG A 165 18.72 14.12 6.61
#